data_AF-A0A2M8L8U3-F1
#
_entry.id   AF-A0A2M8L8U3-F1
#
_cell.length_a   1.000
_cell.length_b   1.000
_cell.length_c   1.000
_cell.angle_alpha   90.00
_cell.angle_beta   90.00
_cell.angle_gamma   90.00
#
_symmetry.space_group_name_H-M   'P 1'
#
loop_
_entity.id
_entity.type
_entity.pdbx_description
1 polymer ?
#
loop_
_entity_poly.entity_id
_entity_poly.type
_entity_poly.pdbx_seq_one_letter_code
_entity_poly.pdbx_strand_id
1 'polypeptide(L)'
;PVLNNLEPEHITSDSAVITWGTDELSTSEVIYADEYVQKYVENKKKMMTVDLELVTFHEVLISGLKPNTKYYYYVSSTDANANYSLSNTHTIVTLPQERAGH
;
A
#
# COMPACT_ATOMS: atom_id res chain seq x y z
N PRO A 1 -13.77 -8.39 -7.10
CA PRO A 1 -12.66 -7.77 -7.85
C PRO A 1 -11.38 -8.62 -7.81
N VAL A 2 -10.82 -9.00 -8.96
CA VAL A 2 -9.52 -9.66 -9.09
C VAL A 2 -8.42 -8.61 -9.20
N LEU A 3 -7.39 -8.69 -8.36
CA LEU A 3 -6.27 -7.76 -8.36
C LEU A 3 -5.26 -8.09 -9.47
N ASN A 4 -4.76 -7.08 -10.17
CA ASN A 4 -3.73 -7.22 -11.20
C ASN A 4 -2.77 -6.01 -11.23
N ASN A 5 -1.59 -6.18 -11.84
CA ASN A 5 -0.58 -5.12 -12.05
C ASN A 5 -0.23 -4.29 -10.80
N LEU A 6 0.00 -4.96 -9.67
CA LEU A 6 0.26 -4.33 -8.38
C LEU A 6 1.75 -3.97 -8.26
N GLU A 7 2.03 -2.67 -8.29
CA GLU A 7 3.41 -2.14 -8.36
C GLU A 7 3.56 -0.85 -7.52
N PRO A 8 4.67 -0.72 -6.76
CA PRO A 8 5.01 0.54 -6.10
C PRO A 8 5.70 1.49 -7.08
N GLU A 9 5.31 2.76 -7.05
CA GLU A 9 5.84 3.85 -7.87
C GLU A 9 6.23 5.05 -7.00
N HIS A 10 6.94 6.02 -7.59
CA HIS A 10 7.26 7.30 -6.96
C HIS A 10 7.82 7.19 -5.52
N ILE A 11 8.68 6.20 -5.26
CA ILE A 11 9.25 5.95 -3.93
C ILE A 11 10.22 7.08 -3.57
N THR A 12 9.97 7.75 -2.46
CA THR A 12 10.83 8.80 -1.88
C THR A 12 11.44 8.34 -0.55
N SER A 13 12.06 9.26 0.19
CA SER A 13 12.54 8.99 1.54
C SER A 13 11.43 8.83 2.58
N ASP A 14 10.26 9.40 2.33
CA ASP A 14 9.16 9.46 3.31
C ASP A 14 7.79 9.10 2.73
N SER A 15 7.72 8.73 1.45
CA SER A 15 6.48 8.35 0.79
C SER A 15 6.68 7.30 -0.30
N ALA A 16 5.58 6.68 -0.73
CA ALA A 16 5.51 5.87 -1.93
C ALA A 16 4.07 5.90 -2.47
N VAL A 17 3.91 5.70 -3.78
CA VAL A 17 2.61 5.51 -4.42
C VAL A 17 2.44 4.03 -4.69
N ILE A 18 1.30 3.44 -4.29
CA ILE A 18 0.97 2.04 -4.57
C ILE A 18 -0.12 2.02 -5.62
N THR A 19 0.15 1.35 -6.74
CA THR A 19 -0.81 1.22 -7.84
C THR A 19 -1.21 -0.23 -8.05
N TRP A 20 -2.46 -0.44 -8.47
CA TRP A 20 -2.94 -1.72 -8.97
C TRP A 20 -4.19 -1.53 -9.82
N GLY A 21 -4.54 -2.57 -10.59
CA GLY A 21 -5.79 -2.68 -11.31
C GLY A 21 -6.73 -3.70 -10.69
N THR A 22 -8.02 -3.56 -11.00
CA THR A 22 -9.05 -4.56 -10.79
C THR A 22 -9.90 -4.78 -12.03
N ASP A 23 -10.50 -5.96 -12.15
CA ASP A 23 -11.42 -6.32 -13.25
C ASP A 23 -12.84 -5.72 -13.10
N GLU A 24 -13.16 -5.15 -11.94
CA GLU A 24 -14.42 -4.48 -11.65
C GLU A 24 -14.26 -3.34 -10.63
N LEU A 25 -15.22 -2.41 -10.61
CA LEU A 25 -15.21 -1.23 -9.75
C LEU A 25 -15.13 -1.63 -8.26
N SER A 26 -14.09 -1.17 -7.57
CA SER A 26 -13.84 -1.50 -6.18
C SER A 26 -13.11 -0.40 -5.41
N THR A 27 -13.12 -0.46 -4.08
CA THR A 27 -12.41 0.47 -3.20
C THR A 27 -10.89 0.26 -3.25
N SER A 28 -10.13 1.25 -2.76
CA SER A 28 -8.68 1.20 -2.70
C SER A 28 -8.19 1.20 -1.25
N GLU A 29 -7.58 0.13 -0.76
CA GLU A 29 -7.03 0.09 0.59
C GLU A 29 -5.59 -0.41 0.58
N VAL A 30 -4.70 0.28 1.29
CA VAL A 30 -3.31 -0.14 1.52
C VAL A 30 -3.05 -0.25 3.02
N ILE A 31 -2.56 -1.41 3.44
CA ILE A 31 -2.14 -1.69 4.82
C ILE A 31 -0.63 -1.89 4.82
N TYR A 32 0.10 -1.17 5.68
CA TYR A 32 1.56 -1.20 5.68
C TYR A 32 2.18 -1.08 7.07
N ALA A 33 3.42 -1.56 7.21
CA ALA A 33 4.22 -1.47 8.44
C ALA A 33 5.73 -1.62 8.17
N ASP A 34 6.57 -1.06 9.06
CA ASP A 34 8.04 -1.19 9.03
C ASP A 34 8.54 -2.50 9.66
N GLU A 35 7.63 -3.33 10.16
CA GLU A 35 7.88 -4.70 10.55
C GLU A 35 7.09 -5.66 9.66
N TYR A 36 7.53 -6.92 9.55
CA TYR A 36 6.71 -7.94 8.92
C TYR A 36 5.40 -8.08 9.69
N VAL A 37 4.30 -7.77 9.01
CA VAL A 37 2.93 -7.92 9.49
C VAL A 37 2.31 -9.04 8.69
N GLN A 38 1.92 -10.14 9.33
CA GLN A 38 0.92 -11.06 8.76
C GLN A 38 -0.48 -10.59 9.18
N LYS A 39 -1.48 -10.90 8.35
CA LYS A 39 -2.91 -10.56 8.53
C LYS A 39 -3.43 -10.75 9.97
N TYR A 40 -2.85 -11.69 10.73
CA TYR A 40 -3.32 -12.13 12.05
C TYR A 40 -2.44 -11.73 13.25
N VAL A 41 -1.44 -10.87 13.07
CA VAL A 41 -0.61 -10.43 14.21
C VAL A 41 -1.23 -9.18 14.84
N GLU A 42 -2.18 -9.39 15.75
CA GLU A 42 -3.00 -8.35 16.40
C GLU A 42 -2.21 -7.33 17.25
N ASN A 43 -0.92 -7.57 17.50
CA ASN A 43 -0.08 -6.73 18.37
C ASN A 43 0.94 -5.86 17.62
N LYS A 44 0.86 -5.77 16.28
CA LYS A 44 1.77 -4.94 15.49
C LYS A 44 1.13 -3.64 15.05
N LYS A 45 1.89 -2.55 15.20
CA LYS A 45 1.48 -1.22 14.73
C LYS A 45 1.46 -1.25 13.20
N LYS A 46 0.26 -1.32 12.63
CA LYS A 46 0.01 -1.17 11.20
C LYS A 46 -0.59 0.20 10.92
N MET A 47 -0.25 0.74 9.77
CA MET A 47 -0.85 1.96 9.22
C MET A 47 -1.76 1.55 8.05
N MET A 48 -2.76 2.38 7.77
CA MET A 48 -3.75 2.11 6.74
C MET A 48 -4.12 3.42 6.04
N THR A 49 -4.22 3.33 4.72
CA THR A 49 -4.83 4.37 3.88
C THR A 49 -5.96 3.71 3.10
N VAL A 50 -7.13 4.35 3.08
CA VAL A 50 -8.33 3.85 2.39
C VAL A 50 -8.96 4.97 1.57
N ASP A 51 -9.36 4.62 0.36
CA ASP A 51 -10.22 5.38 -0.53
C ASP A 51 -11.46 4.55 -0.84
N LEU A 52 -12.63 5.14 -0.63
CA LEU A 52 -13.93 4.49 -0.82
C LEU A 52 -14.50 4.73 -2.22
N GLU A 53 -13.86 5.55 -3.05
CA GLU A 53 -14.23 5.68 -4.45
C GLU A 53 -14.06 4.34 -5.18
N LEU A 54 -15.07 3.97 -5.95
CA LEU A 54 -15.05 2.73 -6.72
C LEU A 54 -14.40 2.99 -8.08
N VAL A 55 -13.23 2.41 -8.29
CA VAL A 55 -12.42 2.55 -9.49
C VAL A 55 -11.88 1.19 -9.94
N THR A 56 -11.40 1.10 -11.17
CA THR A 56 -10.70 -0.09 -11.70
C THR A 56 -9.19 0.11 -11.77
N PHE A 57 -8.73 1.36 -11.66
CA PHE A 57 -7.32 1.73 -11.53
C PHE A 57 -7.15 2.46 -10.21
N HIS A 58 -6.34 1.89 -9.33
CA HIS A 58 -6.15 2.33 -7.97
C HIS A 58 -4.78 2.98 -7.84
N GLU A 59 -4.74 4.13 -7.16
CA GLU A 59 -3.53 4.86 -6.84
C GLU A 59 -3.63 5.35 -5.40
N VAL A 60 -2.72 4.90 -4.54
CA VAL A 60 -2.73 5.27 -3.12
C VAL A 60 -1.37 5.78 -2.68
N LEU A 61 -1.31 7.05 -2.29
CA LEU A 61 -0.14 7.64 -1.65
C LEU A 61 -0.06 7.22 -0.18
N ILE A 62 1.05 6.60 0.20
CA ILE A 62 1.45 6.41 1.61
C ILE A 62 2.55 7.40 1.96
N SER A 63 2.40 8.13 3.07
CA SER A 63 3.31 9.20 3.51
C SER A 63 3.72 9.05 4.96
N GLY A 64 4.73 9.80 5.39
CA GLY A 64 5.24 9.74 6.77
C GLY A 64 6.07 8.48 7.05
N LEU A 65 6.65 7.89 6.00
CA LEU A 65 7.56 6.77 6.10
C LEU A 65 8.93 7.22 6.63
N LYS A 66 9.66 6.30 7.26
CA LYS A 66 11.04 6.54 7.68
C LYS A 66 11.98 6.36 6.47
N PRO A 67 13.04 7.17 6.33
CA PRO A 67 14.03 6.99 5.29
C PRO A 67 14.81 5.67 5.45
N ASN A 68 15.29 5.13 4.32
CA ASN A 68 16.09 3.90 4.27
C ASN A 68 15.49 2.75 5.09
N THR A 69 14.16 2.59 5.04
CA THR A 69 13.42 1.63 5.86
C THR A 69 12.62 0.71 4.95
N LYS A 70 12.68 -0.59 5.24
CA LYS A 70 11.87 -1.59 4.55
C LYS A 70 10.47 -1.60 5.14
N TYR A 71 9.47 -1.44 4.29
CA TYR A 71 8.07 -1.60 4.64
C TYR A 71 7.49 -2.85 3.99
N TYR A 72 6.59 -3.50 4.70
CA TYR A 72 5.75 -4.58 4.21
C TYR A 72 4.35 -4.02 4.01
N TYR A 73 3.70 -4.37 2.91
CA TYR A 73 2.35 -3.91 2.62
C TYR A 73 1.49 -4.97 1.94
N TYR A 74 0.19 -4.75 2.01
CA TYR A 74 -0.85 -5.46 1.29
C TYR A 74 -1.83 -4.43 0.74
N VAL A 75 -2.46 -4.75 -0.38
CA VAL A 75 -3.62 -4.00 -0.85
C VAL A 75 -4.87 -4.84 -0.71
N SER A 76 -5.98 -4.17 -0.46
CA SER A 76 -7.29 -4.79 -0.48
C SER A 76 -8.27 -3.93 -1.27
N SER A 77 -9.24 -4.62 -1.89
CA SER A 77 -10.29 -3.99 -2.67
C SER A 77 -11.62 -4.68 -2.38
N THR A 78 -12.65 -3.88 -2.14
CA THR A 78 -14.01 -4.35 -1.89
C THR A 78 -14.93 -3.74 -2.95
N ASP A 79 -15.69 -4.56 -3.66
CA ASP A 79 -16.67 -4.05 -4.63
C ASP A 79 -18.01 -3.65 -3.97
N ALA A 80 -18.92 -3.08 -4.76
CA ALA A 80 -20.24 -2.65 -4.30
C ALA A 80 -21.13 -3.79 -3.76
N ASN A 81 -20.82 -5.05 -4.11
CA ASN A 81 -21.52 -6.24 -3.64
C ASN A 81 -20.84 -6.87 -2.41
N ALA A 82 -19.85 -6.19 -1.84
CA ALA A 82 -19.03 -6.65 -0.73
C ALA A 82 -18.17 -7.89 -1.03
N ASN A 83 -17.84 -8.18 -2.29
CA ASN A 83 -16.78 -9.15 -2.55
C ASN A 83 -15.42 -8.50 -2.24
N TYR A 84 -14.62 -9.22 -1.46
CA TYR A 84 -13.34 -8.75 -0.94
C TYR A 84 -12.17 -9.50 -1.56
N SER A 85 -11.15 -8.74 -1.96
CA SER A 85 -9.87 -9.28 -2.40
C SER A 85 -8.71 -8.68 -1.62
N LEU A 86 -7.68 -9.50 -1.43
CA LEU A 86 -6.48 -9.17 -0.69
C LEU A 86 -5.26 -9.72 -1.44
N SER A 87 -4.23 -8.90 -1.58
CA SER A 87 -2.98 -9.31 -2.21
C SER A 87 -2.14 -10.22 -1.29
N ASN A 88 -1.10 -10.82 -1.86
CA ASN A 88 0.02 -11.32 -1.06
C ASN A 88 0.80 -10.16 -0.41
N THR A 89 1.77 -10.47 0.45
CA THR A 89 2.67 -9.46 0.99
C THR A 89 3.61 -8.94 -0.08
N HIS A 90 3.70 -7.62 -0.20
CA HIS A 90 4.71 -6.94 -0.99
C HIS A 90 5.64 -6.14 -0.08
N THR A 91 6.77 -5.70 -0.62
CA THR A 91 7.74 -4.89 0.12
C THR A 91 8.18 -3.70 -0.69
N ILE A 92 8.42 -2.59 -0.01
CA ILE A 92 9.12 -1.42 -0.54
C ILE A 92 10.29 -1.07 0.38
N VAL A 93 11.29 -0.40 -0.17
CA VAL A 93 12.38 0.20 0.61
C VAL A 93 12.41 1.67 0.26
N THR A 94 12.17 2.54 1.25
CA THR A 94 12.24 3.99 1.05
C THR A 94 13.67 4.43 0.73
N LEU A 95 13.79 5.54 0.01
CA LEU A 95 15.09 6.09 -0.30
C LEU A 95 15.79 6.61 0.98
N PRO A 96 17.13 6.68 0.99
CA PRO A 96 17.83 7.45 2.01
C PRO A 96 17.36 8.91 2.02
N GLN A 97 17.32 9.53 3.19
CA GLN A 97 17.07 10.97 3.26
C GLN A 97 18.20 11.69 2.54
N GLU A 98 17.85 12.59 1.60
CA GLU A 98 18.85 13.44 0.99
C GLU A 98 19.48 14.32 2.07
N ARG A 99 20.80 14.19 2.24
CA ARG A 99 21.53 15.12 3.10
C ARG A 99 21.53 16.46 2.38
N ALA A 100 20.96 17.48 3.01
CA ALA A 100 21.19 18.86 2.57
C ALA A 100 22.72 19.06 2.51
N GLY A 101 23.23 19.31 1.30
CA GLY A 101 24.64 19.59 1.07
C GLY A 101 25.08 20.75 1.96
N HIS A 102 26.20 20.53 2.66
CA HIS A 102 26.91 21.54 3.44
C HIS A 102 27.42 22.69 2.56
#